data_AF-A0ABD0VAH1-F1
#
_entry.id   AF-A0ABD0VAH1-F1
#
_cell.length_a   1.000
_cell.length_b   1.000
_cell.length_c   1.000
_cell.angle_alpha   90.00
_cell.angle_beta   90.00
_cell.angle_gamma   90.00
#
_symmetry.space_group_name_H-M   'P 1'
#
loop_
_entity.id
_entity.type
_entity.pdbx_description
1 polymer ?
#
loop_
_entity_poly.entity_id
_entity_poly.type
_entity_poly.pdbx_seq_one_letter_code
_entity_poly.pdbx_strand_id
1 'polypeptide(L)'
;MASQTINNYREGAEIYKGDELCKKKSIELLEELCLPKGLFPLEDMEEFGYNREAGFIWLIQKKKKDHVFKQIKRAVSYAPEVTAFVEKYKLKKMTGVKTKELLLWLSVVEVYFEKPTSEKLTFKTGTGLSDSFVASAFELHREGAEIYKGDELCRKKSIELLEELCLPKGLFPLEDIEEFGYNREAGFIWLIQKKKKDHIFKKIKRAVSYAPEVTAFVEKYKLKKMTGVKTKELLLWLSVVEVYFEKPTSEKLTFKTGTGLSDSFVTAFVEKYKLKKMTGVKTKELLLWLSVVEVYFEKPTSEKLTFKTGTGLSDSFVASAFEL
;
A
#
# COMPACT_ATOMS: atom_id res chain seq x y z
N MET A 1 -9.10 5.74 -45.24
CA MET A 1 -10.52 5.90 -44.84
C MET A 1 -10.73 5.89 -43.31
N ALA A 2 -10.07 5.04 -42.50
CA ALA A 2 -10.21 5.07 -41.04
C ALA A 2 -9.78 6.39 -40.35
N SER A 3 -8.82 7.14 -40.92
CA SER A 3 -8.32 8.41 -40.34
C SER A 3 -9.31 9.57 -40.45
N GLN A 4 -10.19 9.61 -41.46
CA GLN A 4 -11.22 10.66 -41.58
C GLN A 4 -12.31 10.48 -40.52
N THR A 5 -12.62 9.24 -40.12
CA THR A 5 -13.63 8.96 -39.09
C THR A 5 -13.16 9.33 -37.68
N ILE A 6 -11.86 9.22 -37.37
CA ILE A 6 -11.32 9.59 -36.05
C ILE A 6 -11.33 11.12 -35.84
N ASN A 7 -11.02 11.90 -36.88
CA ASN A 7 -11.00 13.36 -36.78
C ASN A 7 -12.37 13.95 -36.42
N ASN A 8 -13.47 13.33 -36.89
CA ASN A 8 -14.82 13.76 -36.54
C ASN A 8 -15.09 13.67 -35.03
N TYR A 9 -14.47 12.71 -34.32
CA TYR A 9 -14.64 12.60 -32.86
C TYR A 9 -13.79 13.61 -32.07
N ARG A 10 -12.88 14.34 -32.74
CA ARG A 10 -12.10 15.41 -32.07
C ARG A 10 -12.81 16.76 -32.11
N GLU A 11 -13.83 16.92 -32.95
CA GLU A 11 -14.61 18.16 -33.04
C GLU A 11 -15.33 18.43 -31.71
N GLY A 12 -15.25 19.67 -31.22
CA GLY A 12 -15.86 20.06 -29.93
C GLY A 12 -15.18 19.52 -28.68
N ALA A 13 -14.03 18.86 -28.80
CA ALA A 13 -13.30 18.30 -27.67
C ALA A 13 -12.63 19.38 -26.80
N GLU A 14 -12.52 19.09 -25.50
CA GLU A 14 -11.61 19.80 -24.61
C GLU A 14 -10.18 19.37 -24.93
N ILE A 15 -9.30 20.32 -25.25
CA ILE A 15 -7.89 20.04 -25.60
C ILE A 15 -6.98 20.75 -24.60
N TYR A 16 -6.10 19.98 -23.98
CA TYR A 16 -5.12 20.44 -23.02
C TYR A 16 -3.72 20.17 -23.55
N LYS A 17 -2.78 21.08 -23.29
CA LYS A 17 -1.40 20.99 -23.77
C LYS A 17 -0.39 21.18 -22.64
N GLY A 18 0.77 20.55 -22.81
CA GLY A 18 1.87 20.60 -21.85
C GLY A 18 1.79 19.51 -20.79
N ASP A 19 2.96 19.02 -20.37
CA ASP A 19 3.12 17.77 -19.64
C ASP A 19 2.28 17.70 -18.36
N GLU A 20 2.47 18.69 -17.47
CA GLU A 20 1.78 18.77 -16.17
C GLU A 20 0.24 18.82 -16.31
N LEU A 21 -0.28 19.66 -17.21
CA LEU A 21 -1.72 19.83 -17.37
C LEU A 21 -2.36 18.59 -18.02
N CYS A 22 -1.70 18.00 -19.02
CA CYS A 22 -2.16 16.78 -19.67
C CYS A 22 -2.18 15.61 -18.68
N LYS A 23 -1.13 15.47 -17.85
CA LYS A 23 -1.06 14.46 -16.80
C LYS A 23 -2.21 14.62 -15.81
N LYS A 24 -2.41 15.83 -15.28
CA LYS A 24 -3.51 16.14 -14.35
C LYS A 24 -4.88 15.78 -14.95
N LYS A 25 -5.16 16.21 -16.17
CA LYS A 25 -6.45 15.96 -16.83
C LYS A 25 -6.69 14.49 -17.18
N SER A 26 -5.63 13.77 -17.52
CA SER A 26 -5.71 12.31 -17.74
C SER A 26 -6.03 11.56 -16.45
N ILE A 27 -5.45 11.98 -15.32
CA ILE A 27 -5.74 11.40 -14.00
C ILE A 27 -7.18 11.71 -13.56
N GLU A 28 -7.64 12.95 -13.73
CA GLU A 28 -9.03 13.35 -13.46
C GLU A 28 -10.03 12.51 -14.25
N LEU A 29 -9.75 12.25 -15.54
CA LEU A 29 -10.58 11.37 -16.37
C LEU A 29 -10.61 9.94 -15.82
N LEU A 30 -9.44 9.36 -15.51
CA LEU A 30 -9.39 7.98 -14.99
C LEU A 30 -10.18 7.85 -13.69
N GLU A 31 -10.12 8.85 -12.83
CA GLU A 31 -10.92 8.95 -11.62
C GLU A 31 -12.43 9.05 -11.92
N GLU A 32 -12.84 9.91 -12.85
CA GLU A 32 -14.24 10.04 -13.32
C GLU A 32 -14.78 8.69 -13.81
N LEU A 33 -13.96 7.93 -14.54
CA LEU A 33 -14.30 6.62 -15.07
C LEU A 33 -14.15 5.49 -14.04
N CYS A 34 -13.70 5.77 -12.82
CA CYS A 34 -13.40 4.77 -11.79
C CYS A 34 -12.40 3.70 -12.28
N LEU A 35 -11.38 4.13 -13.00
CA LEU A 35 -10.25 3.33 -13.48
C LEU A 35 -8.97 3.70 -12.71
N PRO A 36 -7.99 2.78 -12.60
CA PRO A 36 -6.75 3.07 -11.89
C PRO A 36 -5.97 4.24 -12.49
N LYS A 37 -5.53 5.19 -11.65
CA LYS A 37 -4.94 6.47 -12.08
C LYS A 37 -3.59 6.32 -12.79
N GLY A 38 -2.94 5.16 -12.63
CA GLY A 38 -1.63 4.83 -13.22
C GLY A 38 -1.71 3.91 -14.44
N LEU A 39 -2.87 3.81 -15.10
CA LEU A 39 -3.02 3.00 -16.32
C LEU A 39 -2.17 3.48 -17.50
N PHE A 40 -1.83 4.77 -17.53
CA PHE A 40 -1.01 5.38 -18.57
C PHE A 40 0.31 5.88 -17.98
N PRO A 41 1.44 5.69 -18.69
CA PRO A 41 2.72 6.27 -18.30
C PRO A 41 2.81 7.74 -18.76
N LEU A 42 2.15 8.62 -18.01
CA LEU A 42 1.96 10.05 -18.29
C LEU A 42 3.25 10.89 -18.05
N GLU A 43 4.29 10.68 -18.84
CA GLU A 43 5.47 11.56 -18.90
C GLU A 43 5.72 12.00 -20.34
N ASP A 44 6.32 13.19 -20.54
CA ASP A 44 6.57 13.77 -21.86
C ASP A 44 5.30 13.93 -22.71
N MET A 45 4.18 14.26 -22.06
CA MET A 45 2.89 14.51 -22.67
C MET A 45 2.88 15.87 -23.41
N GLU A 46 2.36 15.87 -24.63
CA GLU A 46 2.22 17.07 -25.45
C GLU A 46 0.77 17.55 -25.48
N GLU A 47 -0.17 16.62 -25.60
CA GLU A 47 -1.60 16.90 -25.72
C GLU A 47 -2.46 15.82 -25.08
N PHE A 48 -3.51 16.24 -24.40
CA PHE A 48 -4.61 15.37 -23.99
C PHE A 48 -5.91 15.99 -24.50
N GLY A 49 -6.69 15.18 -25.21
CA GLY A 49 -8.00 15.60 -25.72
C GLY A 49 -9.11 14.70 -25.22
N TYR A 50 -10.24 15.31 -24.90
CA TYR A 50 -11.45 14.60 -24.49
C TYR A 50 -12.69 15.23 -25.12
N ASN A 51 -13.34 14.48 -26.00
CA ASN A 51 -14.70 14.76 -26.44
C ASN A 51 -15.68 14.02 -25.53
N ARG A 52 -16.33 14.76 -24.62
CA ARG A 52 -17.30 14.21 -23.66
C ARG A 52 -18.55 13.66 -24.35
N GLU A 53 -19.04 14.33 -25.38
CA GLU A 53 -20.25 13.92 -26.10
C GLU A 53 -20.03 12.59 -26.84
N ALA A 54 -18.89 12.45 -27.51
CA ALA A 54 -18.52 11.22 -28.21
C ALA A 54 -17.98 10.13 -27.27
N GLY A 55 -17.60 10.48 -26.04
CA GLY A 55 -16.84 9.61 -25.15
C GLY A 55 -15.50 9.20 -25.77
N PHE A 56 -14.82 10.11 -26.48
CA PHE A 56 -13.59 9.81 -27.22
C PHE A 56 -12.40 10.59 -26.64
N ILE A 57 -11.28 9.89 -26.42
CA ILE A 57 -10.06 10.48 -25.86
C ILE A 57 -8.87 10.22 -26.76
N TRP A 58 -7.88 11.10 -26.65
CA TRP A 58 -6.54 10.86 -27.15
C TRP A 58 -5.46 11.43 -26.24
N LEU A 59 -4.31 10.77 -26.25
CA LEU A 59 -3.11 11.10 -25.51
C LEU A 59 -1.97 11.19 -26.53
N ILE A 60 -1.27 12.32 -26.59
CA ILE A 60 -0.09 12.52 -27.43
C ILE A 60 1.13 12.69 -26.52
N GLN A 61 2.17 11.90 -26.81
CA GLN A 61 3.46 11.92 -26.12
C GLN A 61 4.58 12.05 -27.15
N LYS A 62 5.67 12.74 -26.78
CA LYS A 62 6.78 13.07 -27.72
C LYS A 62 7.33 11.89 -28.52
N LYS A 63 7.33 10.69 -27.91
CA LYS A 63 7.87 9.46 -28.49
C LYS A 63 7.19 8.25 -27.91
N LYS A 64 7.29 7.12 -28.61
CA LYS A 64 6.89 5.80 -28.10
C LYS A 64 7.53 5.55 -26.72
N LYS A 65 6.75 5.01 -25.78
CA LYS A 65 7.22 4.64 -24.44
C LYS A 65 6.94 3.20 -24.11
N ASP A 66 7.99 2.47 -23.75
CA ASP A 66 7.87 1.13 -23.16
C ASP A 66 7.82 1.27 -21.63
N HIS A 67 6.87 0.60 -20.99
CA HIS A 67 6.67 0.61 -19.55
C HIS A 67 6.55 -0.82 -19.02
N VAL A 68 6.97 -1.04 -17.78
CA VAL A 68 6.82 -2.34 -17.10
C VAL A 68 6.05 -2.14 -15.82
N PHE A 69 4.83 -2.69 -15.77
CA PHE A 69 4.06 -2.77 -14.54
C PHE A 69 4.70 -3.81 -13.62
N LYS A 70 5.58 -3.36 -12.72
CA LYS A 70 6.44 -4.22 -11.89
C LYS A 70 5.64 -5.25 -11.08
N GLN A 71 4.50 -4.84 -10.51
CA GLN A 71 3.66 -5.70 -9.68
C GLN A 71 3.13 -6.93 -10.43
N ILE A 72 2.86 -6.80 -11.73
CA ILE A 72 2.35 -7.89 -12.58
C ILE A 72 3.39 -8.40 -13.59
N LYS A 73 4.60 -7.83 -13.56
CA LYS A 73 5.72 -8.14 -14.46
C LYS A 73 5.34 -8.10 -15.95
N ARG A 74 4.44 -7.20 -16.33
CA ARG A 74 4.00 -7.04 -17.73
C ARG A 74 4.69 -5.85 -18.38
N ALA A 75 5.30 -6.11 -19.54
CA ALA A 75 5.82 -5.09 -20.42
C ALA A 75 4.72 -4.63 -21.38
N VAL A 76 4.54 -3.32 -21.45
CA VAL A 76 3.55 -2.64 -22.28
C VAL A 76 4.25 -1.55 -23.07
N SER A 77 3.73 -1.25 -24.26
CA SER A 77 4.26 -0.27 -25.20
C SER A 77 3.14 0.68 -25.56
N TYR A 78 3.37 1.97 -25.38
CA TYR A 78 2.48 3.07 -25.77
C TYR A 78 3.11 3.80 -26.96
N ALA A 79 2.35 3.91 -28.05
CA ALA A 79 2.72 4.67 -29.24
C ALA A 79 2.71 6.19 -28.95
N PRO A 80 3.29 7.02 -29.84
CA PRO A 80 3.22 8.47 -29.71
C PRO A 80 1.78 9.02 -29.60
N GLU A 81 0.81 8.33 -30.20
CA GLU A 81 -0.61 8.62 -30.04
C GLU A 81 -1.35 7.38 -29.53
N VAL A 82 -2.12 7.55 -28.47
CA VAL A 82 -3.02 6.55 -27.91
C VAL A 82 -4.43 7.12 -27.95
N THR A 83 -5.39 6.34 -28.45
CA THR A 83 -6.80 6.74 -28.51
C THR A 83 -7.71 5.67 -27.93
N ALA A 84 -8.86 6.07 -27.41
CA ALA A 84 -9.86 5.15 -26.90
C ALA A 84 -11.25 5.80 -26.88
N PHE A 85 -12.29 4.96 -26.89
CA PHE A 85 -13.60 5.37 -26.40
C PHE A 85 -13.73 4.99 -24.93
N VAL A 86 -14.35 5.85 -24.14
CA VAL A 86 -14.43 5.74 -22.69
C VAL A 86 -15.86 5.58 -22.23
N GLU A 87 -16.04 4.73 -21.23
CA GLU A 87 -17.26 4.53 -20.47
C GLU A 87 -16.88 4.31 -19.01
N LYS A 88 -17.82 4.47 -18.09
CA LYS A 88 -17.55 4.18 -16.68
C LYS A 88 -17.05 2.74 -16.54
N TYR A 89 -15.90 2.57 -15.88
CA TYR A 89 -15.17 1.31 -15.68
C TYR A 89 -14.58 0.66 -16.94
N LYS A 90 -14.56 1.34 -18.10
CA LYS A 90 -14.18 0.71 -19.37
C LYS A 90 -13.54 1.67 -20.38
N LEU A 91 -12.49 1.17 -21.02
CA LEU A 91 -11.90 1.71 -22.24
C LEU A 91 -12.14 0.70 -23.38
N LYS A 92 -12.60 1.16 -24.53
CA LYS A 92 -12.91 0.30 -25.70
C LYS A 92 -12.34 0.88 -26.99
N LYS A 93 -12.14 0.00 -27.97
CA LYS A 93 -11.52 0.32 -29.28
C LYS A 93 -10.20 1.09 -29.11
N MET A 94 -9.42 0.68 -28.10
CA MET A 94 -8.14 1.31 -27.81
C MET A 94 -7.17 1.10 -28.97
N THR A 95 -6.38 2.13 -29.26
CA THR A 95 -5.28 2.07 -30.23
C THR A 95 -3.99 2.62 -29.61
N GLY A 96 -2.84 2.28 -30.20
CA GLY A 96 -1.54 2.75 -29.71
C GLY A 96 -1.00 2.00 -28.49
N VAL A 97 -1.76 1.11 -27.86
CA VAL A 97 -1.30 0.31 -26.70
C VAL A 97 -1.05 -1.15 -27.11
N LYS A 98 0.13 -1.66 -26.78
CA LYS A 98 0.49 -3.07 -26.96
C LYS A 98 0.98 -3.68 -25.66
N THR A 99 0.64 -4.94 -25.43
CA THR A 99 1.17 -5.75 -24.34
C THR A 99 2.08 -6.84 -24.89
N LYS A 100 3.13 -7.20 -24.15
CA LYS A 100 4.01 -8.31 -24.52
C LYS A 100 3.49 -9.59 -23.88
N GLU A 101 3.02 -10.49 -24.74
CA GLU A 101 2.54 -11.82 -24.35
C GLU A 101 3.41 -12.88 -25.04
N LEU A 102 4.01 -13.76 -24.23
CA LEU A 102 5.08 -14.66 -24.66
C LEU A 102 6.21 -13.88 -25.37
N LEU A 103 6.36 -14.07 -26.68
CA LEU A 103 7.36 -13.39 -27.52
C LEU A 103 6.75 -12.36 -28.49
N LEU A 104 5.43 -12.13 -28.45
CA LEU A 104 4.71 -11.29 -29.39
C LEU A 104 4.16 -10.02 -28.72
N TRP A 105 4.13 -8.93 -29.48
CA TRP A 105 3.46 -7.70 -29.09
C TRP A 105 2.03 -7.70 -29.63
N LEU A 106 1.05 -7.78 -28.75
CA LEU A 106 -0.36 -7.82 -29.09
C LEU A 106 -1.02 -6.47 -28.77
N SER A 107 -1.84 -5.97 -29.68
CA SER A 107 -2.59 -4.72 -29.48
C SER A 107 -3.67 -4.92 -28.42
N VAL A 108 -3.69 -4.08 -27.39
CA VAL A 108 -4.76 -4.01 -26.39
C VAL A 108 -5.89 -3.16 -26.98
N VAL A 109 -7.10 -3.71 -27.01
CA VAL A 109 -8.29 -3.07 -27.61
C VAL A 109 -9.37 -2.73 -26.60
N GLU A 110 -9.40 -3.40 -25.45
CA GLU A 110 -10.30 -3.08 -24.34
C GLU A 110 -9.59 -3.23 -23.00
N VAL A 111 -9.95 -2.37 -22.06
CA VAL A 111 -9.56 -2.44 -20.63
C VAL A 111 -10.81 -2.20 -19.81
N TYR A 112 -11.19 -3.12 -18.93
CA TYR A 112 -12.47 -3.01 -18.23
C TYR A 112 -12.53 -3.79 -16.92
N PHE A 113 -13.40 -3.35 -16.02
CA PHE A 113 -13.86 -4.19 -14.92
C PHE A 113 -15.07 -5.03 -15.37
N GLU A 114 -15.06 -6.33 -15.09
CA GLU A 114 -16.18 -7.22 -15.40
C GLU A 114 -17.49 -6.75 -14.74
N LYS A 115 -17.37 -6.22 -13.51
CA LYS A 115 -18.46 -5.64 -12.72
C LYS A 115 -17.90 -4.47 -11.89
N PRO A 116 -18.71 -3.47 -11.52
CA PRO A 116 -18.26 -2.32 -10.72
C PRO A 116 -17.57 -2.66 -9.39
N THR A 117 -17.88 -3.83 -8.80
CA THR A 117 -17.28 -4.31 -7.55
C THR A 117 -16.05 -5.20 -7.74
N SER A 118 -15.61 -5.42 -8.98
CA SER A 118 -14.45 -6.26 -9.27
C SER A 118 -13.17 -5.63 -8.76
N GLU A 119 -12.34 -6.39 -8.06
CA GLU A 119 -10.99 -5.98 -7.68
C GLU A 119 -9.98 -6.12 -8.82
N LYS A 120 -10.38 -6.83 -9.90
CA LYS A 120 -9.53 -7.12 -11.05
C LYS A 120 -9.95 -6.33 -12.27
N LEU A 121 -8.96 -5.77 -12.94
CA LEU A 121 -9.05 -5.10 -14.22
C LEU A 121 -8.60 -6.06 -15.33
N THR A 122 -9.44 -6.22 -16.36
CA THR A 122 -9.22 -7.11 -17.50
C THR A 122 -8.70 -6.33 -18.69
N PHE A 123 -7.67 -6.86 -19.34
CA PHE A 123 -7.09 -6.35 -20.58
C PHE A 123 -7.37 -7.35 -21.69
N LYS A 124 -8.00 -6.89 -22.77
CA LYS A 124 -8.32 -7.74 -23.93
C LYS A 124 -7.55 -7.27 -25.15
N THR A 125 -7.01 -8.23 -25.88
CA THR A 125 -6.23 -7.99 -27.09
C THR A 125 -7.08 -8.14 -28.36
N GLY A 126 -6.58 -7.59 -29.46
CA GLY A 126 -7.23 -7.72 -30.77
C GLY A 126 -7.35 -9.14 -31.30
N THR A 127 -6.63 -10.11 -30.71
CA THR A 127 -6.74 -11.54 -31.05
C THR A 127 -7.80 -12.27 -30.21
N GLY A 128 -8.45 -11.58 -29.27
CA GLY A 128 -9.43 -12.16 -28.36
C GLY A 128 -8.85 -12.72 -27.05
N LEU A 129 -7.52 -12.73 -26.88
CA LEU A 129 -6.89 -13.10 -25.62
C LEU A 129 -7.16 -12.03 -24.54
N SER A 130 -7.35 -12.47 -23.31
CA SER A 130 -7.56 -11.58 -22.17
C SER A 130 -6.87 -12.05 -20.90
N ASP A 131 -6.26 -11.12 -20.18
CA ASP A 131 -5.67 -11.32 -18.85
C ASP A 131 -6.33 -10.36 -17.85
N SER A 132 -6.53 -10.82 -16.60
CA SER A 132 -7.07 -9.99 -15.51
C SER A 132 -6.10 -9.88 -14.35
N PHE A 133 -5.85 -8.65 -13.89
CA PHE A 133 -4.90 -8.34 -12.83
C PHE A 133 -5.57 -7.50 -11.75
N VAL A 134 -5.05 -7.53 -10.51
CA VAL A 134 -5.56 -6.69 -9.42
C VAL A 134 -5.38 -5.22 -9.79
N ALA A 135 -6.45 -4.43 -9.71
CA ALA A 135 -6.48 -3.03 -10.15
C ALA A 135 -5.45 -2.14 -9.45
N SER A 136 -5.15 -2.42 -8.17
CA SER A 136 -4.14 -1.70 -7.39
C SER A 136 -2.72 -1.79 -7.98
N ALA A 137 -2.47 -2.71 -8.91
CA ALA A 137 -1.22 -2.81 -9.65
C ALA A 137 -1.00 -1.65 -10.64
N PHE A 138 -2.05 -0.91 -10.97
CA PHE A 138 -2.06 0.17 -11.96
C PHE A 138 -2.40 1.54 -11.35
N GLU A 139 -2.25 1.71 -10.05
CA GLU A 139 -2.56 2.96 -9.35
C GLU A 139 -1.29 3.79 -9.09
N LEU A 140 -1.45 5.12 -9.03
CA LEU A 140 -0.36 6.08 -8.76
C LEU A 140 -0.05 6.23 -7.27
N HIS A 141 0.11 5.12 -6.54
CA HIS A 141 0.32 5.19 -5.09
C HIS A 141 1.67 5.79 -4.66
N ARG A 142 2.62 6.02 -5.59
CA ARG A 142 3.98 6.48 -5.29
C ARG A 142 4.22 7.96 -5.57
N GLU A 143 3.29 8.64 -6.24
CA GLU A 143 3.45 10.06 -6.55
C GLU A 143 3.32 10.91 -5.28
N GLY A 144 4.15 11.94 -5.12
CA GLY A 144 4.17 12.78 -3.91
C GLY A 144 4.68 12.06 -2.64
N ALA A 145 5.19 10.84 -2.76
CA ALA A 145 5.68 10.07 -1.63
C ALA A 145 7.01 10.59 -1.09
N GLU A 146 7.19 10.47 0.23
CA GLU A 146 8.51 10.54 0.85
C GLU A 146 9.30 9.28 0.49
N ILE A 147 10.43 9.44 -0.20
CA ILE A 147 11.28 8.31 -0.62
C ILE A 147 12.62 8.39 0.11
N TYR A 148 12.94 7.33 0.83
CA TYR A 148 14.18 7.14 1.57
C TYR A 148 14.99 6.02 0.93
N LYS A 149 16.32 6.17 0.91
CA LYS A 149 17.25 5.18 0.33
C LYS A 149 18.37 4.83 1.31
N GLY A 150 18.85 3.59 1.19
CA GLY A 150 19.91 3.04 2.04
C GLY A 150 19.38 2.37 3.32
N ASP A 151 20.00 1.24 3.69
CA ASP A 151 19.44 0.30 4.67
C ASP A 151 19.14 0.95 6.03
N GLU A 152 20.09 1.68 6.60
CA GLU A 152 19.94 2.27 7.93
C GLU A 152 18.78 3.28 8.01
N LEU A 153 18.70 4.20 7.04
CA LEU A 153 17.66 5.22 6.99
C LEU A 153 16.28 4.61 6.70
N CYS A 154 16.20 3.67 5.75
CA CYS A 154 14.98 2.95 5.44
C CYS A 154 14.46 2.16 6.65
N ARG A 155 15.35 1.46 7.37
CA ARG A 155 14.99 0.75 8.61
C ARG A 155 14.47 1.71 9.67
N LYS A 156 15.18 2.82 9.93
CA LYS A 156 14.75 3.85 10.87
C LYS A 156 13.35 4.38 10.54
N LYS A 157 13.11 4.76 9.28
CA LYS A 157 11.82 5.32 8.82
C LYS A 157 10.69 4.29 8.87
N SER A 158 10.97 3.03 8.55
CA SER A 158 9.98 1.96 8.68
C SER A 158 9.56 1.72 10.14
N ILE A 159 10.50 1.84 11.09
CA ILE A 159 10.23 1.74 12.53
C ILE A 159 9.42 2.95 13.02
N GLU A 160 9.79 4.17 12.64
CA GLU A 160 9.05 5.40 12.96
C GLU A 160 7.58 5.30 12.49
N LEU A 161 7.36 4.82 11.26
CA LEU A 161 6.02 4.57 10.75
C LEU A 161 5.27 3.52 11.58
N LEU A 162 5.88 2.37 11.87
CA LEU A 162 5.22 1.33 12.68
C LEU A 162 4.86 1.87 14.07
N GLU A 163 5.68 2.74 14.65
CA GLU A 163 5.36 3.45 15.89
C GLU A 163 4.18 4.40 15.74
N GLU A 164 4.14 5.21 14.68
CA GLU A 164 3.03 6.12 14.35
C GLU A 164 1.71 5.36 14.24
N LEU A 165 1.75 4.19 13.59
CA LEU A 165 0.61 3.30 13.41
C LEU A 165 0.30 2.45 14.65
N CYS A 166 1.10 2.54 15.72
CA CYS A 166 0.99 1.70 16.92
C CYS A 166 1.05 0.19 16.61
N LEU A 167 1.89 -0.19 15.64
CA LEU A 167 2.18 -1.57 15.24
C LEU A 167 3.55 -2.02 15.80
N PRO A 168 3.79 -3.35 15.94
CA PRO A 168 5.09 -3.84 16.40
C PRO A 168 6.25 -3.42 15.50
N LYS A 169 7.26 -2.74 16.07
CA LYS A 169 8.49 -2.33 15.35
C LYS A 169 9.21 -3.48 14.65
N GLY A 170 9.04 -4.70 15.15
CA GLY A 170 9.63 -5.92 14.57
C GLY A 170 8.81 -6.56 13.45
N LEU A 171 7.71 -5.93 13.00
CA LEU A 171 6.83 -6.48 11.96
C LEU A 171 7.52 -6.56 10.58
N PHE A 172 8.49 -5.67 10.35
CA PHE A 172 9.37 -5.69 9.18
C PHE A 172 10.82 -5.95 9.62
N PRO A 173 11.22 -7.20 9.90
CA PRO A 173 12.60 -7.55 10.26
C PRO A 173 13.50 -7.58 9.02
N LEU A 174 13.45 -6.53 8.22
CA LEU A 174 14.08 -6.44 6.91
C LEU A 174 15.49 -5.84 7.06
N GLU A 175 16.41 -6.34 6.25
CA GLU A 175 17.81 -5.94 6.12
C GLU A 175 18.10 -5.80 4.63
N ASP A 176 19.20 -5.14 4.29
CA ASP A 176 19.57 -4.85 2.91
C ASP A 176 18.46 -4.07 2.16
N ILE A 177 17.80 -3.14 2.86
CA ILE A 177 16.73 -2.31 2.31
C ILE A 177 17.36 -1.24 1.41
N GLU A 178 16.96 -1.23 0.15
CA GLU A 178 17.41 -0.25 -0.84
C GLU A 178 16.56 1.01 -0.81
N GLU A 179 15.25 0.84 -0.65
CA GLU A 179 14.27 1.93 -0.71
C GLU A 179 13.10 1.69 0.25
N PHE A 180 12.68 2.74 0.94
CA PHE A 180 11.43 2.80 1.68
C PHE A 180 10.66 4.04 1.22
N GLY A 181 9.43 3.85 0.76
CA GLY A 181 8.58 4.95 0.33
C GLY A 181 7.28 5.00 1.11
N TYR A 182 6.83 6.21 1.41
CA TYR A 182 5.55 6.45 2.06
C TYR A 182 4.83 7.63 1.40
N ASN A 183 3.71 7.33 0.75
CA ASN A 183 2.72 8.32 0.36
C ASN A 183 1.71 8.49 1.50
N ARG A 184 1.83 9.60 2.25
CA ARG A 184 0.93 9.91 3.38
C ARG A 184 -0.51 10.11 2.95
N GLU A 185 -0.73 10.82 1.83
CA GLU A 185 -2.06 11.13 1.31
C GLU A 185 -2.81 9.86 0.91
N ALA A 186 -2.14 8.96 0.18
CA ALA A 186 -2.71 7.67 -0.21
C ALA A 186 -2.71 6.63 0.92
N GLY A 187 -1.98 6.88 2.01
CA GLY A 187 -1.71 5.88 3.05
C GLY A 187 -0.98 4.66 2.49
N PHE A 188 -0.13 4.80 1.47
CA PHE A 188 0.53 3.67 0.80
C PHE A 188 2.02 3.64 1.07
N ILE A 189 2.54 2.46 1.39
CA ILE A 189 3.95 2.22 1.66
C ILE A 189 4.51 1.14 0.75
N TRP A 190 5.80 1.26 0.48
CA TRP A 190 6.57 0.18 -0.10
C TRP A 190 7.98 0.11 0.49
N LEU A 191 8.54 -1.09 0.44
CA LEU A 191 9.88 -1.39 0.90
C LEU A 191 10.54 -2.33 -0.09
N ILE A 192 11.69 -1.92 -0.61
CA ILE A 192 12.49 -2.66 -1.59
C ILE A 192 13.75 -3.14 -0.91
N GLN A 193 14.03 -4.43 -1.01
CA GLN A 193 15.22 -5.09 -0.48
C GLN A 193 15.93 -5.86 -1.60
N LYS A 194 17.26 -5.99 -1.51
CA LYS A 194 18.10 -6.61 -2.56
C LYS A 194 17.63 -7.99 -3.00
N LYS A 195 17.13 -8.79 -2.06
CA LYS A 195 16.74 -10.19 -2.28
C LYS A 195 15.60 -10.58 -1.35
N LYS A 196 14.88 -11.64 -1.72
CA LYS A 196 13.89 -12.27 -0.84
C LYS A 196 14.53 -12.61 0.52
N LYS A 197 13.79 -12.40 1.62
CA LYS A 197 14.22 -12.73 2.98
C LYS A 197 13.20 -13.63 3.66
N ASP A 198 13.64 -14.79 4.11
CA ASP A 198 12.86 -15.65 4.99
C ASP A 198 13.23 -15.35 6.45
N HIS A 199 12.23 -15.28 7.33
CA HIS A 199 12.39 -14.99 8.75
C HIS A 199 11.55 -15.93 9.60
N ILE A 200 12.01 -16.25 10.80
CA ILE A 200 11.25 -17.04 11.77
C ILE A 200 11.03 -16.20 13.01
N PHE A 201 9.76 -15.86 13.28
CA PHE A 201 9.36 -15.24 14.53
C PHE A 201 9.43 -16.27 15.66
N LYS A 202 10.58 -16.36 16.33
CA LYS A 202 10.88 -17.38 17.34
C LYS A 202 9.80 -17.52 18.42
N LYS A 203 9.25 -16.39 18.89
CA LYS A 203 8.22 -16.39 19.97
C LYS A 203 6.93 -17.10 19.56
N ILE A 204 6.54 -17.01 18.29
CA ILE A 204 5.30 -17.62 17.78
C ILE A 204 5.58 -18.82 16.85
N LYS A 205 6.86 -19.20 16.71
CA LYS A 205 7.36 -20.28 15.85
C LYS A 205 6.82 -20.21 14.41
N ARG A 206 6.61 -19.00 13.90
CA ARG A 206 6.06 -18.78 12.55
C ARG A 206 7.16 -18.42 11.55
N ALA A 207 7.22 -19.16 10.45
CA ALA A 207 8.05 -18.80 9.31
C ALA A 207 7.29 -17.84 8.38
N VAL A 208 7.94 -16.75 8.02
CA VAL A 208 7.45 -15.74 7.09
C VAL A 208 8.49 -15.49 6.00
N SER A 209 8.02 -15.10 4.83
CA SER A 209 8.83 -14.82 3.65
C SER A 209 8.47 -13.45 3.14
N TYR A 210 9.46 -12.58 2.99
CA TYR A 210 9.34 -11.26 2.40
C TYR A 210 10.00 -11.27 1.02
N ALA A 211 9.24 -10.86 0.00
CA ALA A 211 9.72 -10.71 -1.36
C ALA A 211 10.68 -9.51 -1.47
N PRO A 212 11.43 -9.36 -2.59
CA PRO A 212 12.24 -8.18 -2.85
C PRO A 212 11.48 -6.86 -2.77
N GLU A 213 10.17 -6.87 -3.00
CA GLU A 213 9.30 -5.72 -2.83
C GLU A 213 8.11 -6.12 -1.94
N VAL A 214 7.88 -5.33 -0.90
CA VAL A 214 6.74 -5.43 0.02
C VAL A 214 5.96 -4.13 -0.06
N THR A 215 4.64 -4.21 -0.22
CA THR A 215 3.77 -3.03 -0.24
C THR A 215 2.60 -3.21 0.72
N ALA A 216 2.04 -2.11 1.21
CA ALA A 216 0.82 -2.13 2.02
C ALA A 216 0.13 -0.77 1.98
N PHE A 217 -1.17 -0.76 2.29
CA PHE A 217 -1.83 0.45 2.77
C PHE A 217 -1.85 0.44 4.29
N VAL A 218 -1.69 1.62 4.88
CA VAL A 218 -1.53 1.80 6.31
C VAL A 218 -2.67 2.62 6.89
N GLU A 219 -3.14 2.16 8.04
CA GLU A 219 -4.09 2.84 8.91
C GLU A 219 -3.62 2.63 10.35
N LYS A 220 -4.08 3.46 11.28
CA LYS A 220 -3.74 3.27 12.68
C LYS A 220 -4.14 1.84 13.11
N TYR A 221 -3.19 1.11 13.69
CA TYR A 221 -3.29 -0.29 14.11
C TYR A 221 -3.47 -1.33 13.00
N LYS A 222 -3.33 -0.96 11.72
CA LYS A 222 -3.66 -1.85 10.61
C LYS A 222 -2.80 -1.64 9.36
N LEU A 223 -2.39 -2.74 8.76
CA LEU A 223 -1.89 -2.84 7.39
C LEU A 223 -2.91 -3.63 6.58
N LYS A 224 -3.23 -3.17 5.37
CA LYS A 224 -4.19 -3.82 4.46
C LYS A 224 -3.65 -3.88 3.04
N LYS A 225 -4.23 -4.78 2.25
CA LYS A 225 -3.83 -5.08 0.86
C LYS A 225 -2.30 -5.28 0.75
N MET A 226 -1.75 -5.99 1.73
CA MET A 226 -0.32 -6.26 1.76
C MET A 226 0.07 -7.16 0.59
N THR A 227 1.23 -6.87 -0.01
CA THR A 227 1.85 -7.72 -1.04
C THR A 227 3.28 -8.04 -0.66
N GLY A 228 3.84 -9.09 -1.25
CA GLY A 228 5.22 -9.50 -1.00
C GLY A 228 5.45 -10.22 0.34
N VAL A 229 4.45 -10.32 1.22
CA VAL A 229 4.56 -11.05 2.49
C VAL A 229 3.81 -12.38 2.40
N LYS A 230 4.49 -13.47 2.74
CA LYS A 230 3.90 -14.80 2.87
C LYS A 230 4.16 -15.38 4.24
N THR A 231 3.22 -16.15 4.75
CA THR A 231 3.36 -16.95 5.96
C THR A 231 3.31 -18.43 5.61
N LYS A 232 4.06 -19.26 6.32
CA LYS A 232 3.99 -20.71 6.17
C LYS A 232 2.92 -21.25 7.12
N GLU A 233 1.94 -21.92 6.55
CA GLU A 233 0.90 -22.64 7.28
C GLU A 233 0.84 -24.06 6.73
N LEU A 234 1.00 -25.04 7.62
CA LEU A 234 1.25 -26.43 7.25
C LEU A 234 2.42 -26.53 6.23
N LEU A 235 2.12 -26.96 5.00
CA LEU A 235 3.09 -27.12 3.91
C LEU A 235 2.96 -26.05 2.81
N LEU A 236 2.08 -25.05 2.98
CA LEU A 236 1.80 -24.04 1.97
C LEU A 236 2.27 -22.65 2.39
N TRP A 237 2.75 -21.89 1.41
CA TRP A 237 3.08 -20.47 1.57
C TRP A 237 1.88 -19.62 1.16
N LEU A 238 1.20 -19.06 2.14
CA LEU A 238 0.00 -18.24 1.94
C LEU A 238 0.35 -16.75 1.99
N SER A 239 -0.20 -15.96 1.07
CA SER A 239 -0.01 -14.51 1.05
C SER A 239 -0.74 -13.86 2.22
N VAL A 240 -0.01 -13.09 3.02
CA VAL A 240 -0.59 -12.24 4.07
C VAL A 240 -1.09 -10.97 3.41
N VAL A 241 -2.38 -10.66 3.59
CA VAL A 241 -3.04 -9.50 2.95
C VAL A 241 -3.44 -8.43 3.95
N GLU A 242 -3.60 -8.77 5.23
CA GLU A 242 -3.86 -7.81 6.30
C GLU A 242 -3.11 -8.20 7.57
N VAL A 243 -2.69 -7.19 8.33
CA VAL A 243 -2.15 -7.31 9.68
C VAL A 243 -2.78 -6.23 10.54
N TYR A 244 -3.46 -6.58 11.63
CA TYR A 244 -4.22 -5.59 12.39
C TYR A 244 -4.44 -5.97 13.86
N PHE A 245 -4.68 -4.96 14.69
CA PHE A 245 -5.37 -5.13 15.97
C PHE A 245 -6.87 -4.90 15.79
N GLU A 246 -7.71 -5.76 16.36
CA GLU A 246 -9.18 -5.61 16.30
C GLU A 246 -9.66 -4.33 17.01
N LYS A 247 -8.95 -3.92 18.05
CA LYS A 247 -9.20 -2.71 18.80
C LYS A 247 -7.89 -2.15 19.36
N PRO A 248 -7.81 -0.84 19.65
CA PRO A 248 -6.59 -0.20 20.17
C PRO A 248 -6.07 -0.81 21.48
N THR A 249 -6.94 -1.47 22.26
CA THR A 249 -6.62 -2.14 23.52
C THR A 249 -6.30 -3.63 23.35
N SER A 250 -6.30 -4.15 22.13
CA SER A 250 -5.99 -5.56 21.88
C SER A 250 -4.50 -5.80 22.06
N GLU A 251 -4.17 -6.78 22.90
CA GLU A 251 -2.80 -7.32 22.96
C GLU A 251 -2.50 -8.26 21.80
N LYS A 252 -3.53 -8.67 21.05
CA LYS A 252 -3.43 -9.64 19.96
C LYS A 252 -3.35 -8.95 18.60
N LEU A 253 -2.26 -9.22 17.88
CA LEU A 253 -2.10 -8.85 16.49
C LEU A 253 -2.52 -10.01 15.59
N THR A 254 -3.45 -9.73 14.68
CA THR A 254 -4.03 -10.70 13.75
C THR A 254 -3.35 -10.58 12.39
N PHE A 255 -2.96 -11.71 11.82
CA PHE A 255 -2.48 -11.84 10.45
C PHE A 255 -3.56 -12.55 9.64
N LYS A 256 -4.02 -11.95 8.56
CA LYS A 256 -5.03 -12.55 7.67
C LYS A 256 -4.44 -12.82 6.31
N THR A 257 -4.74 -13.99 5.78
CA THR A 257 -4.26 -14.46 4.47
C THR A 257 -5.30 -14.20 3.38
N GLY A 258 -4.86 -14.22 2.12
CA GLY A 258 -5.73 -14.04 0.96
C GLY A 258 -6.80 -15.14 0.80
N THR A 259 -6.66 -16.28 1.48
CA THR A 259 -7.67 -17.35 1.51
C THR A 259 -8.72 -17.17 2.62
N GLY A 260 -8.58 -16.12 3.44
CA GLY A 260 -9.47 -15.84 4.57
C GLY A 260 -9.06 -16.46 5.90
N LEU A 261 -8.00 -17.28 5.94
CA LEU A 261 -7.45 -17.80 7.19
C LEU A 261 -6.80 -16.67 7.98
N SER A 262 -6.99 -16.68 9.31
CA SER A 262 -6.40 -15.70 10.21
C SER A 262 -5.84 -16.33 11.48
N ASP A 263 -4.73 -15.78 11.95
CA ASP A 263 -4.10 -16.16 13.20
C ASP A 263 -3.76 -14.93 14.03
N SER A 264 -4.09 -14.98 15.31
CA SER A 264 -3.88 -13.89 16.26
C SER A 264 -2.85 -14.27 17.31
N PHE A 265 -1.84 -13.42 17.48
CA PHE A 265 -0.75 -13.66 18.41
C PHE A 265 -0.70 -12.56 19.46
N VAL A 266 -0.54 -12.96 20.73
CA VAL A 266 -0.27 -12.00 21.81
C VAL A 266 1.07 -11.34 21.51
N THR A 267 1.01 -10.05 21.21
CA THR A 267 2.18 -9.21 21.05
C THR A 267 2.63 -8.77 22.44
N ALA A 268 3.91 -8.93 22.75
CA ALA A 268 4.49 -8.41 23.99
C ALA A 268 4.58 -6.86 24.00
N PHE A 269 3.78 -6.17 23.18
CA PHE A 269 3.85 -4.73 22.94
C PHE A 269 2.91 -3.97 23.86
N VAL A 270 3.26 -4.00 25.15
CA VAL A 270 2.95 -2.94 26.13
C VAL A 270 4.18 -2.78 27.02
N GLU A 271 5.31 -2.36 26.44
CA GLU A 271 6.53 -2.04 27.20
C GLU A 271 6.91 -0.55 27.12
N LYS A 272 6.44 0.22 26.13
CA LYS A 272 6.73 1.68 26.04
C LYS A 272 6.06 2.48 27.16
N TYR A 273 5.01 1.92 27.78
CA TYR A 273 4.26 2.54 28.87
C TYR A 273 4.25 1.65 30.11
N LYS A 274 5.19 0.72 30.28
CA LYS A 274 5.22 -0.18 31.44
C LYS A 274 6.65 -0.46 31.87
N LEU A 275 7.08 0.20 32.95
CA LEU A 275 8.31 -0.12 33.66
C LEU A 275 8.05 -1.33 34.57
N LYS A 276 8.91 -2.35 34.52
CA LYS A 276 8.83 -3.56 35.36
C LYS A 276 10.14 -3.80 36.10
N LYS A 277 10.08 -4.55 37.20
CA LYS A 277 11.23 -4.92 38.04
C LYS A 277 11.95 -3.70 38.64
N MET A 278 11.17 -2.70 39.04
CA MET A 278 11.68 -1.54 39.76
C MET A 278 12.22 -1.99 41.12
N THR A 279 13.45 -1.60 41.46
CA THR A 279 14.08 -1.84 42.76
C THR A 279 14.37 -0.52 43.43
N GLY A 280 14.06 -0.39 44.73
CA GLY A 280 14.31 0.82 45.51
C GLY A 280 13.13 1.81 45.58
N VAL A 281 12.09 1.63 44.76
CA VAL A 281 10.86 2.44 44.83
C VAL A 281 9.84 1.78 45.75
N LYS A 282 9.40 2.48 46.79
CA LYS A 282 8.38 2.02 47.75
C LYS A 282 7.25 3.05 47.86
N THR A 283 6.03 2.55 48.01
CA THR A 283 4.85 3.36 48.34
C THR A 283 4.34 3.00 49.74
N LYS A 284 3.71 3.95 50.44
CA LYS A 284 3.17 3.74 51.79
C LYS A 284 1.66 3.55 51.71
N GLU A 285 1.20 2.34 52.03
CA GLU A 285 -0.19 1.91 51.97
C GLU A 285 -0.57 1.30 53.33
N LEU A 286 -1.65 1.77 53.96
CA LEU A 286 -2.14 1.29 55.26
C LEU A 286 -1.02 1.07 56.31
N LEU A 287 -0.12 2.06 56.43
CA LEU A 287 1.06 2.06 57.33
C LEU A 287 2.21 1.10 56.96
N LEU A 288 2.12 0.36 55.85
CA LEU A 288 3.18 -0.53 55.35
C LEU A 288 3.89 0.08 54.15
N TRP A 289 5.20 -0.10 54.07
CA TRP A 289 6.00 0.25 52.90
C TRP A 289 6.05 -0.93 51.93
N LEU A 290 5.39 -0.77 50.79
CA LEU A 290 5.30 -1.80 49.75
C LEU A 290 6.21 -1.45 48.58
N SER A 291 6.96 -2.44 48.10
CA SER A 291 7.79 -2.30 46.90
C SER A 291 6.91 -2.19 45.65
N VAL A 292 7.12 -1.13 44.89
CA VAL A 292 6.51 -0.96 43.56
C VAL A 292 7.29 -1.84 42.59
N VAL A 293 6.60 -2.75 41.90
CA VAL A 293 7.22 -3.71 40.97
C VAL A 293 6.90 -3.39 39.51
N GLU A 294 5.80 -2.68 39.25
CA GLU A 294 5.42 -2.21 37.92
C GLU A 294 4.88 -0.77 37.98
N VAL A 295 5.16 0.04 36.96
CA VAL A 295 4.56 1.37 36.74
C VAL A 295 4.13 1.46 35.29
N TYR A 296 2.87 1.79 35.02
CA TYR A 296 2.34 1.78 33.66
C TYR A 296 1.25 2.79 33.36
N PHE A 297 1.09 3.18 32.09
CA PHE A 297 -0.14 3.83 31.62
C PHE A 297 -1.12 2.76 31.13
N GLU A 298 -2.39 2.88 31.53
CA GLU A 298 -3.44 1.95 31.13
C GLU A 298 -3.76 2.00 29.62
N LYS A 299 -3.50 3.15 28.99
CA LYS A 299 -3.60 3.37 27.53
C LYS A 299 -2.62 4.45 27.07
N PRO A 300 -2.21 4.49 25.79
CA PRO A 300 -1.23 5.45 25.26
C PRO A 300 -1.60 6.94 25.41
N THR A 301 -2.90 7.24 25.52
CA THR A 301 -3.43 8.60 25.72
C THR A 301 -3.86 8.85 27.17
N SER A 302 -3.48 7.97 28.10
CA SER A 302 -3.84 8.13 29.51
C SER A 302 -3.03 9.28 30.10
N GLU A 303 -3.74 10.24 30.69
CA GLU A 303 -3.13 11.24 31.56
C GLU A 303 -2.76 10.67 32.93
N LYS A 304 -3.09 9.40 33.20
CA LYS A 304 -2.84 8.74 34.48
C LYS A 304 -1.81 7.62 34.37
N LEU A 305 -0.84 7.66 35.28
CA LEU A 305 0.21 6.68 35.52
C LEU A 305 -0.15 5.81 36.73
N THR A 306 -0.20 4.49 36.54
CA THR A 306 -0.57 3.51 37.56
C THR A 306 0.67 2.82 38.12
N PHE A 307 0.78 2.78 39.45
CA PHE A 307 1.83 2.09 40.19
C PHE A 307 1.25 0.79 40.75
N LYS A 308 1.94 -0.33 40.59
CA LYS A 308 1.52 -1.63 41.11
C LYS A 308 2.58 -2.24 42.01
N THR A 309 2.16 -2.68 43.19
CA THR A 309 3.04 -3.28 44.20
C THR A 309 3.18 -4.78 44.01
N GLY A 310 4.21 -5.36 44.65
CA GLY A 310 4.44 -6.81 44.65
C GLY A 310 3.30 -7.64 45.25
N THR A 311 2.43 -7.02 46.03
CA THR A 311 1.23 -7.66 46.61
C THR A 311 0.00 -7.59 45.70
N GLY A 312 0.11 -6.92 44.55
CA GLY A 312 -0.98 -6.79 43.57
C GLY A 312 -1.86 -5.56 43.75
N LEU A 313 -1.65 -4.76 44.81
CA LEU A 313 -2.31 -3.46 44.97
C LEU A 313 -1.83 -2.48 43.89
N SER A 314 -2.73 -1.62 43.42
CA SER A 314 -2.39 -0.62 42.41
C SER A 314 -3.10 0.69 42.66
N ASP A 315 -2.42 1.80 42.36
CA ASP A 315 -2.96 3.14 42.50
C ASP A 315 -2.55 4.03 41.32
N SER A 316 -3.39 5.01 40.95
CA SER A 316 -3.22 5.77 39.70
C SER A 316 -3.18 7.28 39.92
N PHE A 317 -2.18 7.93 39.35
CA PHE A 317 -1.87 9.35 39.56
C PHE A 317 -1.85 10.10 38.23
N VAL A 318 -2.16 11.40 38.23
CA VAL A 318 -2.00 12.21 37.02
C VAL A 318 -0.52 12.35 36.69
N ALA A 319 -0.14 12.08 35.44
CA ALA A 319 1.25 11.98 35.01
C ALA A 319 1.98 13.33 35.05
N SER A 320 1.28 14.44 34.84
CA SER A 320 1.84 15.79 34.97
C SER A 320 2.32 16.12 36.39
N ALA A 321 1.90 15.36 37.40
CA ALA A 321 2.40 15.51 38.77
C ALA A 321 3.85 15.02 38.95
N PHE A 322 4.44 14.36 37.95
CA PHE A 322 5.81 13.82 37.97
C PHE A 322 6.72 14.46 36.91
N GLU A 323 6.24 15.51 36.23
CA GLU A 323 7.07 16.35 35.36
C GLU A 323 7.95 17.26 36.25
N LEU A 324 9.25 17.38 35.90
CA LEU A 324 10.25 18.17 36.65
C LEU A 324 10.26 19.64 36.26
#